data_AF-W4L2P6-F1
#
_entry.id   AF-W4L2P6-F1
#
_cell.length_a   1.000
_cell.length_b   1.000
_cell.length_c   1.000
_cell.angle_alpha   90.00
_cell.angle_beta   90.00
_cell.angle_gamma   90.00
#
_symmetry.space_group_name_H-M   'P 1'
#
loop_
_entity.id
_entity.type
_entity.pdbx_description
1 polymer ?
#
loop_
_entity_poly.entity_id
_entity_poly.type
_entity_poly.pdbx_seq_one_letter_code
_entity_poly.pdbx_strand_id
1 'polypeptide(L)'
;MTIPNNLSQHDLTQRIKTKALALGFDLVGIAPAQGSPELTFFERWLDAGYAGEMHYLQRNAERRRDIRQVVPGAQSVVMCGLNYDTDYLYSTDCGDPDRGWLARYAWGSDYHDNMQEKLRQLQAF
;
A
#
# COMPACT_ATOMS: atom_id res chain seq x y z
N MET A 1 31.53 -10.20 12.84
CA MET A 1 31.43 -8.74 12.66
C MET A 1 30.22 -8.30 13.46
N THR A 2 30.44 -7.73 14.63
CA THR A 2 29.41 -7.41 15.62
C THR A 2 28.57 -6.23 15.13
N ILE A 3 27.25 -6.40 15.03
CA ILE A 3 26.31 -5.28 14.92
C ILE A 3 25.79 -5.01 16.33
N PRO A 4 26.42 -4.12 17.13
CA PRO A 4 25.73 -3.57 18.29
C PRO A 4 24.82 -2.47 17.77
N ASN A 5 23.55 -2.80 17.57
CA ASN A 5 22.54 -1.78 17.36
C ASN A 5 21.30 -2.17 18.18
N ASN A 6 21.42 -2.05 19.50
CA ASN A 6 20.28 -2.10 20.41
C ASN A 6 19.48 -0.80 20.29
N LEU A 7 18.95 -0.51 19.10
CA LEU A 7 17.86 0.45 18.98
C LEU A 7 16.64 -0.20 19.60
N SER A 8 15.92 0.55 20.44
CA SER A 8 14.62 0.10 20.88
C SER A 8 13.68 -0.02 19.66
N GLN A 9 12.66 -0.87 19.77
CA GLN A 9 11.62 -0.96 18.74
C GLN A 9 10.96 0.40 18.47
N HIS A 10 10.86 1.24 19.50
CA HIS A 10 10.37 2.61 19.38
C HIS A 10 11.29 3.48 18.50
N ASP A 11 12.60 3.47 18.75
CA ASP A 11 13.56 4.26 17.97
C ASP A 11 13.58 3.84 16.50
N LEU A 12 13.55 2.53 16.24
CA LEU A 12 13.47 1.99 14.89
C LEU A 12 12.19 2.45 14.18
N THR A 13 11.06 2.38 14.87
CA THR A 13 9.76 2.86 14.37
C THR A 13 9.84 4.33 13.96
N GLN A 14 10.39 5.19 14.83
CA GLN A 14 10.50 6.62 14.54
C GLN A 14 11.44 6.88 13.37
N ARG A 15 12.59 6.19 13.29
CA ARG A 15 13.54 6.34 12.19
C ARG A 15 12.92 5.98 10.84
N ILE A 16 12.21 4.85 10.76
CA ILE A 16 11.53 4.43 9.52
C ILE A 16 10.45 5.43 9.12
N LYS A 17 9.62 5.89 10.07
CA LYS A 17 8.56 6.88 9.79
C LYS A 17 9.15 8.19 9.29
N THR A 18 10.16 8.73 9.98
CA THR A 18 10.85 9.95 9.57
C THR A 18 11.46 9.81 8.19
N LYS A 19 12.11 8.67 7.89
CA LYS A 19 12.67 8.42 6.55
C LYS A 19 11.58 8.36 5.49
N ALA A 20 10.47 7.67 5.74
CA ALA A 20 9.36 7.56 4.80
C ALA A 20 8.77 8.94 4.46
N LEU A 21 8.51 9.77 5.48
CA LEU A 21 8.03 11.14 5.27
C LEU A 21 9.05 11.98 4.49
N ALA A 22 10.35 11.86 4.79
CA ALA A 22 11.41 12.57 4.07
C ALA A 22 11.57 12.11 2.61
N LEU A 23 11.20 10.87 2.29
CA LEU A 23 11.12 10.37 0.90
C LEU A 23 9.87 10.89 0.17
N GLY A 24 9.02 11.66 0.85
CA GLY A 24 7.83 12.28 0.30
C GLY A 24 6.64 11.32 0.21
N PHE A 25 6.47 10.45 1.20
CA PHE A 25 5.17 9.83 1.50
C PHE A 25 4.34 10.78 2.38
N ASP A 26 3.04 10.87 2.14
CA ASP A 26 2.13 11.70 2.94
C ASP A 26 1.74 11.01 4.25
N LEU A 27 1.69 9.67 4.23
CA LEU A 27 1.32 8.85 5.37
C LEU A 27 2.27 7.67 5.53
N VAL A 28 2.51 7.29 6.79
CA VAL A 28 3.24 6.07 7.14
C VAL A 28 2.72 5.45 8.44
N GLY A 29 2.39 4.16 8.37
CA GLY A 29 1.94 3.34 9.49
C GLY A 29 2.77 2.07 9.61
N ILE A 30 2.80 1.48 10.81
CA ILE A 30 3.43 0.18 11.04
C ILE A 30 2.45 -0.68 11.82
N ALA A 31 2.18 -1.88 11.34
CA ALA A 31 1.32 -2.87 11.99
C ALA A 31 2.05 -4.21 12.17
N PRO A 32 1.66 -5.04 13.15
CA PRO A 32 2.18 -6.41 13.27
C PRO A 32 1.84 -7.24 12.02
N ALA A 33 2.75 -8.09 11.57
CA ALA A 33 2.58 -9.00 10.44
C ALA A 33 1.84 -10.29 10.83
N GLN A 34 0.75 -10.15 11.59
CA GLN A 34 -0.08 -11.27 12.05
C GLN A 34 -1.47 -11.20 11.42
N GLY A 35 -2.21 -12.31 11.47
CA GLY A 35 -3.60 -12.33 11.01
C GLY A 35 -4.48 -11.37 11.80
N SER A 36 -5.51 -10.82 11.16
CA SER A 36 -6.55 -10.01 11.81
C SER A 36 -7.94 -10.61 11.54
N PRO A 37 -8.90 -10.45 12.47
CA PRO A 37 -10.28 -10.93 12.27
C PRO A 37 -10.93 -10.41 10.98
N GLU A 38 -10.57 -9.18 10.58
CA GLU A 38 -11.06 -8.51 9.37
C GLU A 38 -10.66 -9.26 8.08
N LEU A 39 -9.63 -10.11 8.11
CA LEU A 39 -9.23 -10.89 6.94
C LEU A 39 -10.31 -11.90 6.50
N THR A 40 -11.20 -12.30 7.42
CA THR A 40 -12.35 -13.17 7.10
C THR A 40 -13.38 -12.49 6.18
N PHE A 41 -13.39 -11.15 6.12
CA PHE A 41 -14.27 -10.40 5.22
C PHE A 41 -14.00 -10.74 3.75
N PHE A 42 -12.72 -10.87 3.37
CA PHE A 42 -12.34 -11.12 1.99
C PHE A 42 -12.90 -12.45 1.47
N GLU A 43 -12.87 -13.50 2.28
CA GLU A 43 -13.46 -14.80 1.93
C GLU A 43 -14.97 -14.70 1.75
N ARG A 44 -15.66 -14.10 2.72
CA ARG A 44 -17.11 -13.88 2.63
C ARG A 44 -17.49 -13.08 1.39
N TRP A 45 -16.67 -12.09 1.04
CA TRP A 45 -16.84 -11.27 -0.15
C TRP A 45 -16.63 -12.08 -1.44
N LEU A 46 -15.64 -12.99 -1.47
CA LEU A 46 -15.43 -13.91 -2.58
C LEU A 46 -16.57 -14.93 -2.72
N ASP A 47 -17.02 -15.51 -1.62
CA ASP A 47 -18.10 -16.51 -1.57
C ASP A 47 -19.45 -15.90 -2.02
N ALA A 48 -19.64 -14.61 -1.79
CA ALA A 48 -20.79 -13.84 -2.28
C ALA A 48 -20.71 -13.53 -3.80
N GLY A 49 -19.65 -13.93 -4.50
CA GLY A 49 -19.49 -13.71 -5.93
C GLY A 49 -19.14 -12.28 -6.33
N TYR A 50 -18.78 -11.41 -5.36
CA TYR A 50 -18.50 -10.00 -5.62
C TYR A 50 -17.22 -9.74 -6.43
N ALA A 51 -16.40 -10.78 -6.64
CA ALA A 51 -15.20 -10.70 -7.48
C ALA A 51 -15.50 -10.55 -8.99
N GLY A 52 -16.71 -10.87 -9.45
CA GLY A 52 -17.02 -10.95 -10.88
C GLY A 52 -15.99 -11.80 -11.62
N GLU A 53 -15.40 -11.25 -12.68
CA GLU A 53 -14.39 -11.94 -13.52
C GLU A 53 -12.96 -11.89 -12.96
N MET A 54 -12.74 -11.33 -11.77
CA MET A 54 -11.40 -11.21 -11.17
C MET A 54 -10.91 -12.53 -10.55
N HIS A 55 -10.87 -13.61 -11.32
CA HIS A 55 -10.49 -14.96 -10.85
C HIS A 55 -9.10 -15.03 -10.18
N TYR A 56 -8.20 -14.08 -10.47
CA TYR A 56 -6.90 -13.98 -9.79
C TYR A 56 -7.00 -13.66 -8.30
N LEU A 57 -8.10 -13.06 -7.84
CA LEU A 57 -8.36 -12.79 -6.42
C LEU A 57 -8.57 -14.10 -5.64
N GLN A 58 -9.32 -15.05 -6.20
CA GLN A 58 -9.53 -16.37 -5.61
C GLN A 58 -8.23 -17.18 -5.56
N ARG A 59 -7.45 -17.19 -6.64
CA ARG A 59 -6.18 -17.95 -6.73
C ARG A 59 -5.16 -17.60 -5.64
N ASN A 60 -5.22 -16.38 -5.09
CA ASN A 60 -4.26 -15.90 -4.09
C ASN A 60 -4.91 -15.66 -2.71
N ALA A 61 -6.10 -16.20 -2.46
CA ALA A 61 -6.85 -15.91 -1.24
C ALA A 61 -6.08 -16.30 0.04
N GLU A 62 -5.45 -17.47 0.07
CA GLU A 62 -4.66 -17.90 1.24
C GLU A 62 -3.49 -16.95 1.54
N ARG A 63 -2.77 -16.51 0.50
CA ARG A 63 -1.62 -15.60 0.65
C ARG A 63 -2.03 -14.24 1.20
N ARG A 64 -3.30 -13.84 1.04
CA ARG A 64 -3.87 -12.60 1.58
C ARG A 64 -4.27 -12.73 3.06
N ARG A 65 -4.48 -13.95 3.57
CA ARG A 65 -4.81 -14.20 4.99
C ARG A 65 -3.61 -14.06 5.91
N ASP A 66 -2.41 -14.27 5.37
CA ASP A 66 -1.20 -14.20 6.17
C ASP A 66 -0.01 -13.80 5.30
N ILE A 67 0.49 -12.59 5.52
CA ILE A 67 1.65 -12.05 4.78
C ILE A 67 2.91 -12.91 4.99
N ARG A 68 3.00 -13.68 6.07
CA ARG A 68 4.13 -14.57 6.37
C ARG A 68 4.21 -15.75 5.38
N GLN A 69 3.13 -16.06 4.67
CA GLN A 69 3.13 -17.01 3.55
C GLN A 69 3.82 -16.45 2.31
N VAL A 70 3.97 -15.12 2.23
CA VAL A 70 4.68 -14.43 1.14
C VAL A 70 6.09 -14.06 1.57
N VAL A 71 6.26 -13.58 2.81
CA VAL A 71 7.53 -13.16 3.38
C VAL A 71 7.77 -13.90 4.69
N PRO A 72 8.39 -15.09 4.65
CA PRO A 72 8.66 -15.88 5.85
C PRO A 72 9.43 -15.09 6.91
N GLY A 73 8.96 -15.14 8.15
CA GLY A 73 9.59 -14.43 9.28
C GLY A 73 9.25 -12.94 9.40
N ALA A 74 8.35 -12.40 8.57
CA ALA A 74 7.86 -11.04 8.73
C ALA A 74 7.24 -10.83 10.13
N GLN A 75 7.64 -9.77 10.81
CA GLN A 75 7.15 -9.39 12.15
C GLN A 75 6.25 -8.15 12.11
N SER A 76 6.50 -7.25 11.16
CA SER A 76 5.73 -6.03 10.97
C SER A 76 5.60 -5.69 9.48
N VAL A 77 4.59 -4.90 9.17
CA VAL A 77 4.31 -4.34 7.84
C VAL A 77 4.38 -2.82 7.95
N VAL A 78 5.25 -2.22 7.15
CA VAL A 78 5.30 -0.76 6.97
C VAL A 78 4.36 -0.40 5.82
N MET A 79 3.37 0.44 6.09
CA MET A 79 2.36 0.89 5.14
C MET A 79 2.60 2.36 4.82
N CYS A 80 2.72 2.71 3.55
CA CYS A 80 2.92 4.08 3.10
C CYS A 80 1.72 4.52 2.26
N GLY A 81 1.39 5.82 2.30
CA GLY A 81 0.33 6.43 1.50
C GLY A 81 0.84 7.66 0.76
N LEU A 82 0.34 7.83 -0.47
CA LEU A 82 0.52 9.03 -1.27
C LEU A 82 -0.84 9.61 -1.62
N ASN A 83 -0.98 10.91 -1.42
CA ASN A 83 -2.12 11.66 -1.92
C ASN A 83 -1.91 11.92 -3.41
N TYR A 84 -2.84 11.43 -4.23
CA TYR A 84 -2.83 11.65 -5.68
C TYR A 84 -3.67 12.87 -6.09
N ASP A 85 -4.19 13.65 -5.15
CA ASP A 85 -4.97 14.84 -5.45
C ASP A 85 -4.10 15.93 -6.10
N THR A 86 -4.74 16.75 -6.94
CA THR A 86 -4.06 17.77 -7.75
C THR A 86 -4.91 19.03 -7.84
N ASP A 87 -4.26 20.17 -8.08
CA ASP A 87 -4.94 21.46 -8.24
C ASP A 87 -5.73 21.59 -9.56
N TYR A 88 -5.70 20.58 -10.42
CA TYR A 88 -6.48 20.54 -11.65
C TYR A 88 -7.98 20.34 -11.35
N LEU A 89 -8.85 21.02 -12.11
CA LEU A 89 -10.31 20.83 -12.07
C LEU A 89 -10.68 19.36 -12.32
N TYR A 90 -11.74 18.84 -11.71
CA TYR A 90 -12.16 17.45 -11.95
C TYR A 90 -12.56 17.23 -13.41
N SER A 91 -12.30 16.04 -13.94
CA SER A 91 -12.75 15.68 -15.28
C SER A 91 -14.27 15.71 -15.42
N THR A 92 -15.00 15.54 -14.32
CA THR A 92 -16.46 15.70 -14.23
C THR A 92 -16.93 17.14 -14.34
N ASP A 93 -16.05 18.11 -14.07
CA ASP A 93 -16.37 19.53 -14.12
C ASP A 93 -16.19 20.10 -15.54
N CYS A 94 -15.59 19.32 -16.45
CA CYS A 94 -15.54 19.70 -17.86
C CYS A 94 -16.91 19.45 -18.51
N GLY A 95 -17.64 20.52 -18.81
CA GLY A 95 -18.97 20.47 -19.43
C GLY A 95 -18.95 20.18 -20.93
N ASP A 96 -17.89 19.57 -21.45
CA ASP A 96 -17.72 19.24 -22.86
C ASP A 96 -18.29 17.82 -23.13
N PRO A 97 -19.41 17.69 -23.85
CA PRO A 97 -20.07 16.40 -24.08
C PRO A 97 -19.24 15.45 -24.97
N ASP A 98 -18.24 15.96 -25.69
CA ASP A 98 -17.36 15.16 -26.54
C ASP A 98 -16.16 14.57 -25.77
N ARG A 99 -16.06 14.81 -24.46
CA ARG A 99 -14.98 14.30 -23.60
C ARG A 99 -15.48 13.27 -22.60
N GLY A 100 -14.67 12.23 -22.40
CA GLY A 100 -14.86 11.26 -21.33
C GLY A 100 -14.23 11.71 -20.01
N TRP A 101 -14.64 11.10 -18.91
CA TRP A 101 -14.05 11.33 -17.60
C TRP A 101 -12.90 10.37 -17.33
N LEU A 102 -11.79 10.91 -16.82
CA LEU A 102 -10.67 10.13 -16.34
C LEU A 102 -10.63 10.17 -14.81
N ALA A 103 -10.56 8.99 -14.18
CA ALA A 103 -10.42 8.87 -12.74
C ALA A 103 -9.12 9.52 -12.26
N ARG A 104 -9.17 10.20 -11.12
CA ARG A 104 -8.06 11.05 -10.65
C ARG A 104 -6.77 10.29 -10.35
N TYR A 105 -6.87 9.03 -9.89
CA TYR A 105 -5.69 8.20 -9.63
C TYR A 105 -4.89 7.86 -10.89
N ALA A 106 -5.49 8.03 -12.09
CA ALA A 106 -4.86 7.76 -13.38
C ALA A 106 -4.27 9.03 -14.02
N TRP A 107 -4.12 10.11 -13.26
CA TRP A 107 -3.60 11.38 -13.77
C TRP A 107 -2.08 11.44 -13.58
N GLY A 108 -1.38 12.01 -14.56
CA GLY A 108 0.06 12.16 -14.54
C GLY A 108 0.79 10.84 -14.82
N SER A 109 1.95 10.65 -14.19
CA SER A 109 2.75 9.42 -14.29
C SER A 109 2.10 8.27 -13.55
N ASP A 110 2.34 7.03 -14.00
CA ASP A 110 1.82 5.84 -13.32
C ASP A 110 2.25 5.82 -11.84
N TYR A 111 1.26 5.77 -10.95
CA TYR A 111 1.51 5.76 -9.52
C TYR A 111 2.32 4.54 -9.09
N HIS A 112 2.26 3.43 -9.83
CA HIS A 112 3.02 2.22 -9.51
C HIS A 112 4.53 2.50 -9.55
N ASP A 113 5.00 3.23 -10.57
CA ASP A 113 6.42 3.56 -10.73
C ASP A 113 6.88 4.49 -9.60
N ASN A 114 6.14 5.57 -9.37
CA ASN A 114 6.43 6.56 -8.33
C ASN A 114 6.44 5.93 -6.92
N MET A 115 5.45 5.08 -6.63
CA MET A 115 5.34 4.36 -5.36
C MET A 115 6.49 3.38 -5.20
N GLN A 116 6.79 2.59 -6.23
CA GLN A 116 7.82 1.55 -6.18
C GLN A 116 9.21 2.14 -6.00
N GLU A 117 9.51 3.25 -6.67
CA GLU A 117 10.79 3.94 -6.51
C GLU A 117 11.02 4.37 -5.05
N LYS A 118 10.05 5.08 -4.45
CA LYS A 118 10.13 5.53 -3.05
C LYS A 118 10.21 4.36 -2.07
N LEU A 119 9.45 3.29 -2.30
CA LEU A 119 9.49 2.09 -1.46
C LEU A 119 10.85 1.39 -1.52
N ARG A 120 11.50 1.32 -2.70
CA ARG A 120 12.86 0.78 -2.83
C ARG A 120 13.88 1.63 -2.07
N GLN A 121 13.76 2.96 -2.14
CA GLN A 121 14.61 3.86 -1.36
C GLN A 121 14.42 3.69 0.15
N LEU A 122 13.18 3.47 0.60
CA LEU A 122 12.89 3.19 2.01
C LEU A 122 13.43 1.82 2.45
N GLN A 123 13.32 0.80 1.59
CA GLN A 123 13.86 -0.54 1.87
C GLN A 123 15.38 -0.55 1.99
N ALA A 124 16.08 0.31 1.22
CA ALA A 124 17.54 0.40 1.22
C ALA A 124 18.13 1.19 2.41
N PHE A 125 17.29 1.86 3.21
CA PHE A 125 17.67 2.65 4.38
C PHE A 125 17.77 1.78 5.65
#